data_AF-A0A1H2UII8-F1
#
_entry.id   AF-A0A1H2UII8-F1
#
_cell.length_a   1.000
_cell.length_b   1.000
_cell.length_c   1.000
_cell.angle_alpha   90.00
_cell.angle_beta   90.00
_cell.angle_gamma   90.00
#
_symmetry.space_group_name_H-M   'P 1'
#
loop_
_entity.id
_entity.type
_entity.pdbx_description
1 polymer ?
#
loop_
_entity_poly.entity_id
_entity_poly.type
_entity_poly.pdbx_seq_one_letter_code
_entity_poly.pdbx_strand_id
1 'polypeptide(L)'
;MSELSDVSRTDPSAPPRSGDSGHLAGRALAAGRWRSAPAFPDDDPHWSAALATLRKLLAAYTFERVLAPIEFLDLSGPTASSAIESYLRAPGDRDLLLLHKGQIDQWSRCALEGLPRFRCLWANPVFAIYAHRRRWILPDLRTRRHMPDPQTLRRLAIELPDRPTVLLISAGGMGNLGDDVVTQCAARIIEAAHPEVVIERRAPPVMRGDIARASCIVLGGGGLLYDSCPYNLQNYSLPLLMAAELGRPAICLGIGTQGIRTDPGRRLLGRALSECRWVSVRDPGDAEVVRDIAPAAEVSVDQDLAFRAGRVSRSRGSDQHRPTRIGASWVCSRRLLAAARMREYQRVIEDTVALAPPDASVELVVQSRDDLPMYREWQERHGCRIRGFDGESIEQVLDYYAGLDLVLTSRYHGFIFALLTERPVICTGNLRGKIDRLIRSAVPSAAPCFIPIKQFDRRALQRSLELFARDPSALTPRPSEVDACIERARALDERFARQCPL
;
A
#
# COMPACT_ATOMS: atom_id res chain seq x y z
N MET A 1 -75.49 32.56 -4.33
CA MET A 1 -75.54 31.09 -4.25
C MET A 1 -74.13 30.60 -3.95
N SER A 2 -73.96 30.01 -2.76
CA SER A 2 -72.95 29.04 -2.27
C SER A 2 -71.54 29.06 -2.90
N GLU A 3 -70.52 29.46 -2.14
CA GLU A 3 -69.68 28.57 -1.30
C GLU A 3 -68.74 27.65 -2.11
N LEU A 4 -67.43 27.88 -2.01
CA LEU A 4 -66.53 27.05 -1.20
C LEU A 4 -65.08 27.54 -1.36
N SER A 5 -64.58 28.14 -0.29
CA SER A 5 -63.19 28.49 -0.04
C SER A 5 -62.67 27.54 1.03
N ASP A 6 -61.60 26.82 0.77
CA ASP A 6 -60.78 26.24 1.85
C ASP A 6 -59.34 25.99 1.35
N VAL A 7 -58.42 26.86 1.76
CA VAL A 7 -56.97 26.64 1.64
C VAL A 7 -56.40 26.77 3.04
N SER A 8 -56.07 25.63 3.61
CA SER A 8 -55.57 25.46 4.97
C SER A 8 -54.22 26.14 5.20
N ARG A 9 -54.18 26.90 6.30
CA ARG A 9 -52.99 27.39 6.99
C ARG A 9 -52.12 26.21 7.44
N THR A 10 -50.81 26.33 7.28
CA THR A 10 -49.82 25.45 7.93
C THR A 10 -49.09 26.22 9.04
N ASP A 11 -48.93 25.52 10.16
CA ASP A 11 -48.45 25.92 11.48
C ASP A 11 -46.90 25.98 11.52
N PRO A 12 -46.26 27.06 12.03
CA PRO A 12 -44.80 27.19 12.06
C PRO A 12 -44.10 26.55 13.28
N SER A 13 -44.72 25.62 13.99
CA SER A 13 -44.22 25.14 15.30
C SER A 13 -43.84 23.64 15.39
N ALA A 14 -43.32 23.05 14.31
CA ALA A 14 -42.77 21.68 14.34
C ALA A 14 -41.23 21.65 14.21
N PRO A 15 -40.50 20.86 15.04
CA PRO A 15 -39.05 20.72 14.90
C PRO A 15 -38.70 20.03 13.58
N PRO A 16 -37.51 20.33 12.99
CA PRO A 16 -37.15 19.80 11.69
C PRO A 16 -37.07 18.27 11.74
N ARG A 17 -37.95 17.63 10.96
CA ARG A 17 -37.83 16.21 10.66
C ARG A 17 -36.49 15.99 9.98
N SER A 18 -35.68 15.12 10.57
CA SER A 18 -34.40 14.63 10.06
C SER A 18 -34.58 14.10 8.63
N GLY A 19 -34.23 14.96 7.66
CA GLY A 19 -34.22 14.63 6.24
C GLY A 19 -33.10 13.65 5.93
N ASP A 20 -33.53 12.45 5.57
CA ASP A 20 -33.02 11.68 4.44
C ASP A 20 -31.48 11.62 4.33
N SER A 21 -30.88 10.84 5.22
CA SER A 21 -29.58 10.23 4.97
C SER A 21 -29.73 9.33 3.74
N GLY A 22 -29.45 9.90 2.57
CA GLY A 22 -29.39 9.20 1.29
C GLY A 22 -28.49 7.99 1.43
N HIS A 23 -29.12 6.83 1.60
CA HIS A 23 -28.51 5.52 1.46
C HIS A 23 -27.97 5.44 0.04
N LEU A 24 -26.70 5.82 -0.13
CA LEU A 24 -25.86 5.30 -1.18
C LEU A 24 -25.73 3.81 -0.92
N ALA A 25 -26.73 3.06 -1.39
CA ALA A 25 -26.61 1.66 -1.71
C ALA A 25 -25.51 1.55 -2.78
N GLY A 26 -24.26 1.57 -2.32
CA GLY A 26 -23.17 1.02 -3.06
C GLY A 26 -23.58 -0.41 -3.36
N ARG A 27 -23.83 -0.71 -4.64
CA ARG A 27 -23.88 -2.09 -5.12
C ARG A 27 -22.67 -2.77 -4.50
N ALA A 28 -22.92 -3.66 -3.54
CA ALA A 28 -21.92 -4.58 -3.07
C ALA A 28 -21.37 -5.23 -4.33
N LEU A 29 -20.10 -4.96 -4.65
CA LEU A 29 -19.35 -5.88 -5.49
C LEU A 29 -19.60 -7.24 -4.84
N ALA A 30 -20.12 -8.20 -5.60
CA ALA A 30 -20.41 -9.54 -5.09
C ALA A 30 -19.24 -9.95 -4.18
N ALA A 31 -19.57 -10.26 -2.92
CA ALA A 31 -18.58 -10.44 -1.86
C ALA A 31 -17.42 -11.30 -2.36
N GLY A 32 -16.20 -10.76 -2.31
CA GLY A 32 -14.97 -11.54 -2.52
C GLY A 32 -14.26 -11.46 -3.87
N ARG A 33 -14.65 -10.63 -4.84
CA ARG A 33 -13.88 -10.48 -6.11
C ARG A 33 -12.86 -9.33 -6.07
N TRP A 34 -11.65 -9.62 -6.53
CA TRP A 34 -10.55 -8.66 -6.69
C TRP A 34 -10.86 -7.60 -7.75
N ARG A 35 -10.32 -6.39 -7.60
CA ARG A 35 -10.66 -5.27 -8.51
C ARG A 35 -9.92 -5.31 -9.84
N SER A 36 -8.75 -5.92 -9.87
CA SER A 36 -7.96 -6.15 -11.09
C SER A 36 -7.59 -7.62 -11.13
N ALA A 37 -8.13 -8.36 -12.10
CA ALA A 37 -7.72 -9.73 -12.33
C ALA A 37 -6.21 -9.74 -12.66
N PRO A 38 -5.43 -10.65 -12.06
CA PRO A 38 -4.06 -10.92 -12.51
C PRO A 38 -4.04 -11.24 -14.01
N ALA A 39 -2.99 -10.80 -14.71
CA ALA A 39 -2.81 -11.15 -16.12
C ALA A 39 -2.47 -12.64 -16.24
N PHE A 40 -3.37 -13.41 -16.85
CA PHE A 40 -3.13 -14.80 -17.20
C PHE A 40 -2.34 -14.85 -18.52
N PRO A 41 -1.21 -15.58 -18.61
CA PRO A 41 -0.43 -15.66 -19.83
C PRO A 41 -1.06 -16.68 -20.80
N ASP A 42 -2.13 -16.27 -21.49
CA ASP A 42 -2.90 -17.13 -22.39
C ASP A 42 -2.05 -17.77 -23.50
N ASP A 43 -1.00 -17.07 -23.95
CA ASP A 43 -0.09 -17.52 -25.01
C ASP A 43 0.90 -18.61 -24.54
N ASP A 44 1.00 -18.88 -23.23
CA ASP A 44 1.88 -19.94 -22.72
C ASP A 44 1.17 -21.31 -22.75
N PRO A 45 1.71 -22.30 -23.49
CA PRO A 45 1.06 -23.60 -23.65
C PRO A 45 0.96 -24.39 -22.34
N HIS A 46 1.86 -24.16 -21.37
CA HIS A 46 1.80 -24.82 -20.07
C HIS A 46 0.68 -24.27 -19.19
N TRP A 47 0.46 -22.97 -19.24
CA TRP A 47 -0.64 -22.30 -18.53
C TRP A 47 -1.99 -22.67 -19.11
N SER A 48 -2.13 -22.58 -20.43
CA SER A 48 -3.35 -22.97 -21.15
C SER A 48 -3.71 -24.44 -20.93
N ALA A 49 -2.72 -25.36 -20.94
CA ALA A 49 -2.96 -26.77 -20.64
C ALA A 49 -3.40 -27.02 -19.19
N ALA A 50 -2.84 -26.28 -18.22
CA ALA A 50 -3.25 -26.36 -16.81
C ALA A 50 -4.70 -25.90 -16.64
N LEU A 51 -5.07 -24.77 -17.25
CA LEU A 51 -6.42 -24.24 -17.21
C LEU A 51 -7.44 -25.18 -17.87
N ALA A 52 -7.14 -25.70 -19.05
CA ALA A 52 -8.00 -26.65 -19.74
C ALA A 52 -8.23 -27.92 -18.90
N THR A 53 -7.16 -28.45 -18.30
CA THR A 53 -7.25 -29.62 -17.41
C THR A 53 -8.06 -29.31 -16.16
N LEU A 54 -7.83 -28.15 -15.53
CA LEU A 54 -8.58 -27.70 -14.37
C LEU A 54 -10.08 -27.61 -14.68
N ARG A 55 -10.46 -26.95 -15.78
CA ARG A 55 -11.86 -26.84 -16.23
C ARG A 55 -12.50 -28.21 -16.45
N LYS A 56 -11.79 -29.16 -17.06
CA LYS A 56 -12.27 -30.53 -17.24
C LYS A 56 -12.56 -31.22 -15.90
N LEU A 57 -11.68 -31.05 -14.92
CA LEU A 57 -11.87 -31.60 -13.58
C LEU A 57 -13.05 -30.95 -12.84
N LEU A 58 -13.17 -29.62 -12.91
CA LEU A 58 -14.28 -28.88 -12.28
C LEU A 58 -15.64 -29.19 -12.93
N ALA A 59 -15.67 -29.52 -14.22
CA ALA A 59 -16.88 -29.95 -14.92
C ALA A 59 -17.32 -31.37 -14.53
N ALA A 60 -16.36 -32.25 -14.22
CA ALA A 60 -16.64 -33.65 -13.94
C ALA A 60 -16.82 -33.95 -12.43
N TYR A 61 -16.37 -33.06 -11.53
CA TYR A 61 -16.34 -33.33 -10.09
C TYR A 61 -16.60 -32.07 -9.27
N THR A 62 -17.28 -32.25 -8.13
CA THR A 62 -17.47 -31.19 -7.14
C THR A 62 -16.33 -31.18 -6.13
N PHE A 63 -15.73 -30.01 -5.92
CA PHE A 63 -14.73 -29.75 -4.89
C PHE A 63 -15.26 -28.69 -3.92
N GLU A 64 -14.87 -28.80 -2.65
CA GLU A 64 -15.22 -27.78 -1.64
C GLU A 64 -14.45 -26.48 -1.92
N ARG A 65 -13.16 -26.62 -2.25
CA ARG A 65 -12.26 -25.50 -2.51
C ARG A 65 -11.25 -25.87 -3.59
N VAL A 66 -10.88 -24.89 -4.40
CA VAL A 66 -9.79 -24.99 -5.38
C VAL A 66 -8.69 -24.04 -4.94
N LEU A 67 -7.59 -24.57 -4.40
CA LEU A 67 -6.42 -23.77 -4.04
C LEU A 67 -5.51 -23.67 -5.27
N ALA A 68 -5.29 -22.44 -5.75
CA ALA A 68 -4.57 -22.18 -6.99
C ALA A 68 -3.73 -20.89 -6.91
N PRO A 69 -2.78 -20.67 -7.84
CA PRO A 69 -2.12 -19.38 -8.00
C PRO A 69 -3.15 -18.28 -8.24
N ILE A 70 -2.81 -17.05 -7.87
CA ILE A 70 -3.70 -15.89 -7.95
C ILE A 70 -4.25 -15.73 -9.37
N GLU A 71 -3.42 -15.97 -10.38
CA GLU A 71 -3.69 -15.96 -11.82
C GLU A 71 -4.87 -16.84 -12.24
N PHE A 72 -5.20 -17.88 -11.47
CA PHE A 72 -6.28 -18.81 -11.77
C PHE A 72 -7.59 -18.50 -11.05
N LEU A 73 -7.64 -17.53 -10.11
CA LEU A 73 -8.80 -17.34 -9.23
C LEU A 73 -10.08 -17.02 -10.00
N ASP A 74 -10.05 -16.03 -10.89
CA ASP A 74 -11.22 -15.64 -11.66
C ASP A 74 -11.63 -16.70 -12.70
N LEU A 75 -10.70 -17.59 -13.07
CA LEU A 75 -10.89 -18.62 -14.09
C LEU A 75 -11.39 -19.96 -13.53
N SER A 76 -11.28 -20.16 -12.21
CA SER A 76 -11.56 -21.42 -11.52
C SER A 76 -12.94 -21.46 -10.84
N GLY A 77 -13.71 -20.39 -10.97
CA GLY A 77 -15.08 -20.30 -10.44
C GLY A 77 -15.17 -19.87 -8.98
N PRO A 78 -16.37 -19.93 -8.36
CA PRO A 78 -16.65 -19.33 -7.05
C PRO A 78 -16.00 -20.06 -5.87
N THR A 79 -15.53 -21.30 -6.03
CA THR A 79 -14.83 -22.08 -4.99
C THR A 79 -13.32 -21.88 -5.03
N ALA A 80 -12.82 -21.01 -5.91
CA ALA A 80 -11.41 -20.72 -6.05
C ALA A 80 -10.89 -19.88 -4.87
N SER A 81 -9.75 -20.27 -4.34
CA SER A 81 -9.03 -19.60 -3.26
C SER A 81 -7.55 -19.52 -3.60
N SER A 82 -6.90 -18.46 -3.15
CA SER A 82 -5.46 -18.30 -3.40
C SER A 82 -4.67 -19.36 -2.64
N ALA A 83 -3.57 -19.83 -3.22
CA ALA A 83 -2.63 -20.74 -2.57
C ALA A 83 -2.21 -20.25 -1.18
N ILE A 84 -2.10 -18.94 -0.96
CA ILE A 84 -1.78 -18.35 0.35
C ILE A 84 -2.86 -18.63 1.42
N GLU A 85 -4.11 -18.91 1.05
CA GLU A 85 -5.14 -19.32 2.01
C GLU A 85 -4.87 -20.69 2.65
N SER A 86 -3.88 -21.43 2.15
CA SER A 86 -3.35 -22.63 2.82
C SER A 86 -2.69 -22.32 4.18
N TYR A 87 -2.31 -21.07 4.45
CA TYR A 87 -1.84 -20.62 5.77
C TYR A 87 -2.97 -20.40 6.78
N LEU A 88 -4.22 -20.24 6.31
CA LEU A 88 -5.40 -20.15 7.16
C LEU A 88 -5.99 -21.52 7.48
N ARG A 89 -6.05 -22.39 6.46
CA ARG A 89 -6.64 -23.72 6.58
C ARG A 89 -5.92 -24.70 5.66
N ALA A 90 -5.30 -25.71 6.25
CA ALA A 90 -4.67 -26.80 5.53
C ALA A 90 -5.64 -27.44 4.50
N PRO A 91 -5.14 -27.91 3.35
CA PRO A 91 -5.96 -28.59 2.36
C PRO A 91 -6.71 -29.82 2.92
N GLY A 92 -8.01 -29.92 2.65
CA GLY A 92 -8.85 -31.05 3.07
C GLY A 92 -9.05 -32.12 1.97
N ASP A 93 -9.70 -33.23 2.32
CA ASP A 93 -9.96 -34.36 1.41
C ASP A 93 -10.84 -34.02 0.20
N ARG A 94 -11.58 -32.90 0.27
CA ARG A 94 -12.47 -32.40 -0.80
C ARG A 94 -11.89 -31.21 -1.57
N ASP A 95 -10.64 -30.87 -1.31
CA ASP A 95 -9.96 -29.77 -1.99
C ASP A 95 -9.25 -30.25 -3.27
N LEU A 96 -9.17 -29.36 -4.26
CA LEU A 96 -8.33 -29.51 -5.46
C LEU A 96 -7.18 -28.53 -5.37
N LEU A 97 -5.96 -28.99 -5.62
CA LEU A 97 -4.76 -28.18 -5.51
C LEU A 97 -4.11 -28.02 -6.88
N LEU A 98 -4.00 -26.80 -7.38
CA LEU A 98 -3.19 -26.46 -8.55
C LEU A 98 -1.90 -25.82 -8.05
N LEU A 99 -0.78 -26.55 -8.13
CA LEU A 99 0.52 -26.05 -7.70
C LEU A 99 1.30 -25.52 -8.91
N HIS A 100 1.77 -24.28 -8.81
CA HIS A 100 2.79 -23.73 -9.70
C HIS A 100 4.18 -23.97 -9.07
N LYS A 101 5.05 -24.73 -9.73
CA LYS A 101 6.32 -25.19 -9.15
C LYS A 101 7.30 -24.06 -8.83
N GLY A 102 7.28 -22.99 -9.62
CA GLY A 102 8.07 -21.78 -9.36
C GLY A 102 7.48 -20.86 -8.29
N GLN A 103 6.30 -21.17 -7.73
CA GLN A 103 5.60 -20.36 -6.72
C GLN A 103 5.30 -21.20 -5.48
N ILE A 104 6.09 -22.24 -5.23
CA ILE A 104 5.81 -23.22 -4.17
C ILE A 104 5.84 -22.60 -2.77
N ASP A 105 6.59 -21.52 -2.61
CA ASP A 105 6.70 -20.74 -1.38
C ASP A 105 5.38 -20.04 -1.00
N GLN A 106 4.46 -19.84 -1.95
CA GLN A 106 3.12 -19.31 -1.66
C GLN A 106 2.23 -20.27 -0.86
N TRP A 107 2.63 -21.55 -0.74
CA TRP A 107 1.90 -22.57 0.01
C TRP A 107 2.46 -22.68 1.42
N SER A 108 1.59 -22.88 2.42
CA SER A 108 2.02 -23.18 3.78
C SER A 108 2.83 -24.47 3.84
N ARG A 109 3.81 -24.53 4.74
CA ARG A 109 4.61 -25.72 4.97
C ARG A 109 3.74 -26.91 5.34
N CYS A 110 2.70 -26.70 6.16
CA CYS A 110 1.73 -27.72 6.51
C CYS A 110 1.01 -28.29 5.27
N ALA A 111 0.62 -27.44 4.32
CA ALA A 111 0.00 -27.90 3.07
C ALA A 111 0.98 -28.72 2.22
N LEU A 112 2.24 -28.28 2.11
CA LEU A 112 3.28 -28.98 1.36
C LEU A 112 3.65 -30.33 2.00
N GLU A 113 3.77 -30.39 3.32
CA GLU A 113 4.03 -31.63 4.07
C GLU A 113 2.85 -32.61 3.99
N GLY A 114 1.63 -32.09 3.85
CA GLY A 114 0.40 -32.85 3.64
C GLY A 114 0.22 -33.36 2.20
N LEU A 115 0.96 -32.82 1.23
CA LEU A 115 0.84 -33.16 -0.20
C LEU A 115 0.91 -34.68 -0.51
N PRO A 116 1.72 -35.51 0.20
CA PRO A 116 1.70 -36.96 0.00
C PRO A 116 0.33 -37.62 0.21
N ARG A 117 -0.60 -37.01 0.96
CA ARG A 117 -1.98 -37.51 1.12
C ARG A 117 -2.83 -37.33 -0.15
N PHE A 118 -2.38 -36.46 -1.04
CA PHE A 118 -3.01 -36.22 -2.33
C PHE A 118 -2.35 -37.08 -3.42
N ARG A 119 -3.06 -37.19 -4.53
CA ARG A 119 -2.63 -37.88 -5.74
C ARG A 119 -2.49 -36.84 -6.84
N CYS A 120 -1.35 -36.81 -7.50
CA CYS A 120 -1.17 -36.01 -8.70
C CYS A 120 -2.05 -36.59 -9.82
N LEU A 121 -3.00 -35.79 -10.32
CA LEU A 121 -3.90 -36.14 -11.40
C LEU A 121 -3.33 -35.78 -12.76
N TRP A 122 -2.54 -34.71 -12.81
CA TRP A 122 -1.92 -34.18 -14.01
C TRP A 122 -0.74 -33.29 -13.63
N ALA A 123 0.30 -33.26 -14.47
CA ALA A 123 1.42 -32.35 -14.32
C ALA A 123 2.08 -32.07 -15.67
N ASN A 124 2.62 -30.87 -15.81
CA ASN A 124 3.49 -30.47 -16.91
C ASN A 124 4.77 -29.82 -16.32
N PRO A 125 5.71 -29.27 -17.10
CA PRO A 125 6.93 -28.65 -16.56
C PRO A 125 6.69 -27.58 -15.48
N VAL A 126 5.61 -26.81 -15.57
CA VAL A 126 5.33 -25.65 -14.69
C VAL A 126 4.36 -25.99 -13.56
N PHE A 127 3.37 -26.85 -13.82
CA PHE A 127 2.22 -27.09 -12.95
C PHE A 127 2.06 -28.54 -12.55
N ALA A 128 1.37 -28.75 -11.42
CA ALA A 128 0.85 -30.05 -11.01
C ALA A 128 -0.51 -29.89 -10.32
N ILE A 129 -1.48 -30.74 -10.69
CA ILE A 129 -2.82 -30.76 -10.11
C ILE A 129 -2.95 -31.98 -9.20
N TYR A 130 -3.42 -31.76 -7.97
CA TYR A 130 -3.56 -32.79 -6.94
C TYR A 130 -4.98 -32.85 -6.38
N ALA A 131 -5.47 -34.06 -6.12
CA ALA A 131 -6.72 -34.32 -5.40
C ALA A 131 -6.55 -35.52 -4.44
N HIS A 132 -7.40 -35.64 -3.42
CA HIS A 132 -7.23 -36.68 -2.40
C HIS A 132 -7.28 -38.12 -2.95
N ARG A 133 -6.44 -39.02 -2.40
CA ARG A 133 -6.15 -40.36 -2.96
C ARG A 133 -7.34 -41.29 -3.14
N ARG A 134 -8.42 -41.15 -2.36
CA ARG A 134 -9.52 -42.12 -2.28
C ARG A 134 -10.41 -42.23 -3.54
N ARG A 135 -10.21 -41.39 -4.57
CA ARG A 135 -11.17 -41.25 -5.68
C ARG A 135 -10.63 -41.52 -7.10
N TRP A 136 -9.37 -41.94 -7.29
CA TRP A 136 -8.72 -41.78 -8.60
C TRP A 136 -7.73 -42.89 -9.01
N ILE A 137 -7.52 -43.04 -10.32
CA ILE A 137 -6.68 -44.05 -11.00
C ILE A 137 -5.19 -43.62 -11.09
N LEU A 138 -4.26 -44.59 -11.17
CA LEU A 138 -2.88 -44.46 -11.74
C LEU A 138 -2.55 -43.15 -12.49
N PRO A 139 -1.74 -42.14 -12.04
CA PRO A 139 -1.23 -41.16 -13.01
C PRO A 139 -0.33 -41.86 -14.02
N ASP A 140 -0.40 -41.40 -15.28
CA ASP A 140 0.42 -41.90 -16.37
C ASP A 140 1.92 -41.59 -16.18
N LEU A 141 2.77 -42.25 -16.96
CA LEU A 141 4.22 -42.07 -16.87
C LEU A 141 4.66 -40.63 -17.18
N ARG A 142 3.93 -39.91 -18.05
CA ARG A 142 4.26 -38.52 -18.42
C ARG A 142 4.06 -37.59 -17.22
N THR A 143 2.95 -37.75 -16.50
CA THR A 143 2.63 -37.01 -15.28
C THR A 143 3.68 -37.23 -14.20
N ARG A 144 4.12 -38.48 -13.99
CA ARG A 144 5.14 -38.81 -12.98
C ARG A 144 6.47 -38.11 -13.20
N ARG A 145 6.90 -37.92 -14.45
CA ARG A 145 8.15 -37.20 -14.79
C ARG A 145 8.15 -35.74 -14.34
N HIS A 146 6.97 -35.17 -14.16
CA HIS A 146 6.81 -33.76 -13.81
C HIS A 146 6.38 -33.56 -12.35
N MET A 147 6.23 -34.61 -11.56
CA MET A 147 5.88 -34.45 -10.15
C MET A 147 7.06 -33.82 -9.38
N PRO A 148 6.84 -32.75 -8.60
CA PRO A 148 7.86 -32.24 -7.68
C PRO A 148 8.28 -33.34 -6.71
N ASP A 149 9.59 -33.48 -6.53
CA ASP A 149 10.16 -34.42 -5.57
C ASP A 149 9.77 -34.01 -4.14
N PRO A 150 9.11 -34.89 -3.36
CA PRO A 150 8.74 -34.59 -1.98
C PRO A 150 9.89 -34.18 -1.07
N GLN A 151 11.14 -34.60 -1.35
CA GLN A 151 12.29 -34.17 -0.55
C GLN A 151 12.67 -32.72 -0.83
N THR A 152 12.60 -32.32 -2.10
CA THR A 152 12.77 -30.92 -2.53
C THR A 152 11.75 -29.99 -1.85
N LEU A 153 10.57 -30.50 -1.50
CA LEU A 153 9.54 -29.74 -0.75
C LEU A 153 9.83 -29.59 0.75
N ARG A 154 10.70 -30.43 1.32
CA ARG A 154 10.93 -30.52 2.77
C ARG A 154 12.21 -29.84 3.23
N ARG A 155 13.20 -29.68 2.35
CA ARG A 155 14.53 -29.17 2.73
C ARG A 155 14.71 -27.76 2.23
N LEU A 156 14.65 -26.81 3.16
CA LEU A 156 15.40 -25.57 3.04
C LEU A 156 16.72 -25.78 3.77
N ALA A 157 17.71 -26.36 3.08
CA ALA A 157 19.08 -26.32 3.56
C ALA A 157 19.53 -24.86 3.47
N ILE A 158 19.63 -24.19 4.61
CA ILE A 158 19.97 -22.78 4.67
C ILE A 158 21.18 -22.63 5.56
N GLU A 159 22.27 -22.21 4.94
CA GLU A 159 23.41 -21.67 5.66
C GLU A 159 22.99 -20.35 6.29
N LEU A 160 23.10 -20.29 7.61
CA LEU A 160 22.84 -19.06 8.35
C LEU A 160 24.05 -18.15 8.19
N PRO A 161 23.86 -16.84 7.97
CA PRO A 161 24.96 -15.90 7.94
C PRO A 161 25.68 -15.86 9.30
N ASP A 162 26.99 -15.63 9.28
CA ASP A 162 27.81 -15.51 10.50
C ASP A 162 27.41 -14.32 11.38
N ARG A 163 26.75 -13.32 10.79
CA ARG A 163 26.24 -12.13 11.48
C ARG A 163 24.72 -12.12 11.46
N PRO A 164 24.05 -11.60 12.52
CA PRO A 164 22.61 -11.41 12.49
C PRO A 164 22.20 -10.51 11.32
N THR A 165 21.20 -10.97 10.57
CA THR A 165 20.69 -10.25 9.39
C THR A 165 19.24 -9.86 9.61
N VAL A 166 18.91 -8.60 9.36
CA VAL A 166 17.53 -8.10 9.30
C VAL A 166 17.10 -8.00 7.84
N LEU A 167 16.04 -8.73 7.47
CA LEU A 167 15.43 -8.59 6.15
C LEU A 167 14.36 -7.50 6.20
N LEU A 168 14.68 -6.33 5.65
CA LEU A 168 13.75 -5.21 5.50
C LEU A 168 13.00 -5.33 4.17
N ILE A 169 11.72 -5.62 4.25
CA ILE A 169 10.80 -5.77 3.11
C ILE A 169 9.98 -4.49 2.98
N SER A 170 10.03 -3.83 1.83
CA SER A 170 9.28 -2.59 1.60
C SER A 170 8.96 -2.35 0.11
N ALA A 171 8.27 -1.25 -0.19
CA ALA A 171 8.05 -0.80 -1.56
C ALA A 171 9.20 0.09 -2.12
N GLY A 172 10.35 0.14 -1.45
CA GLY A 172 11.51 0.89 -1.92
C GLY A 172 12.05 0.35 -3.25
N GLY A 173 12.48 1.24 -4.14
CA GLY A 173 12.94 0.94 -5.50
C GLY A 173 11.82 0.79 -6.53
N MET A 174 10.55 0.88 -6.12
CA MET A 174 9.39 0.67 -7.00
C MET A 174 8.94 1.95 -7.74
N GLY A 175 9.79 2.98 -7.77
CA GLY A 175 9.54 4.22 -8.50
C GLY A 175 8.57 5.17 -7.78
N ASN A 176 8.47 5.09 -6.45
CA ASN A 176 7.77 6.04 -5.60
C ASN A 176 8.74 6.62 -4.56
N LEU A 177 9.07 7.90 -4.71
CA LEU A 177 10.01 8.61 -3.87
C LEU A 177 9.65 8.53 -2.38
N GLY A 178 8.37 8.60 -2.07
CA GLY A 178 7.91 8.47 -0.70
C GLY A 178 8.22 7.11 -0.09
N ASP A 179 8.02 6.05 -0.87
CA ASP A 179 8.30 4.67 -0.44
C ASP A 179 9.82 4.43 -0.31
N ASP A 180 10.63 5.10 -1.14
CA ASP A 180 12.09 5.08 -1.03
C ASP A 180 12.56 5.75 0.28
N VAL A 181 12.01 6.92 0.62
CA VAL A 181 12.35 7.63 1.85
C VAL A 181 11.96 6.84 3.09
N VAL A 182 10.73 6.30 3.16
CA VAL A 182 10.33 5.48 4.33
C VAL A 182 11.17 4.20 4.46
N THR A 183 11.62 3.61 3.34
CA THR A 183 12.52 2.45 3.35
C THR A 183 13.89 2.80 3.93
N GLN A 184 14.46 3.93 3.50
CA GLN A 184 15.74 4.40 4.02
C GLN A 184 15.62 4.78 5.51
N CYS A 185 14.54 5.46 5.91
CA CYS A 185 14.27 5.77 7.31
C CYS A 185 14.05 4.51 8.17
N ALA A 186 13.34 3.49 7.67
CA ALA A 186 13.21 2.20 8.36
C ALA A 186 14.59 1.57 8.61
N ALA A 187 15.49 1.61 7.62
CA ALA A 187 16.84 1.11 7.80
C ALA A 187 17.64 1.93 8.84
N ARG A 188 17.49 3.26 8.88
CA ARG A 188 18.12 4.10 9.92
C ARG A 188 17.63 3.75 11.33
N ILE A 189 16.35 3.42 11.49
CA ILE A 189 15.78 2.98 12.77
C ILE A 189 16.42 1.65 13.20
N ILE A 190 16.52 0.69 12.28
CA ILE A 190 17.15 -0.61 12.55
C ILE A 190 18.63 -0.43 12.90
N GLU A 191 19.37 0.36 12.12
CA GLU A 191 20.81 0.63 12.32
C GLU A 191 21.08 1.36 13.64
N ALA A 192 20.22 2.30 14.04
CA ALA A 192 20.33 2.98 15.32
C ALA A 192 20.06 2.05 16.51
N ALA A 193 19.13 1.10 16.36
CA ALA A 193 18.79 0.12 17.38
C ALA A 193 19.84 -1.01 17.49
N HIS A 194 20.40 -1.42 16.36
CA HIS A 194 21.30 -2.57 16.22
C HIS A 194 22.40 -2.30 15.20
N PRO A 195 23.45 -1.53 15.53
CA PRO A 195 24.52 -1.18 14.59
C PRO A 195 25.36 -2.38 14.12
N GLU A 196 25.28 -3.52 14.82
CA GLU A 196 26.00 -4.74 14.51
C GLU A 196 25.33 -5.62 13.43
N VAL A 197 24.08 -5.35 13.07
CA VAL A 197 23.31 -6.22 12.17
C VAL A 197 23.54 -5.87 10.71
N VAL A 198 23.41 -6.86 9.83
CA VAL A 198 23.39 -6.62 8.38
C VAL A 198 21.95 -6.37 7.95
N ILE A 199 21.68 -5.23 7.33
CA ILE A 199 20.35 -4.88 6.83
C ILE A 199 20.26 -5.26 5.35
N GLU A 200 19.49 -6.30 5.03
CA GLU A 200 19.16 -6.66 3.65
C GLU A 200 17.83 -6.04 3.25
N ARG A 201 17.84 -5.13 2.29
CA ARG A 201 16.63 -4.49 1.75
C ARG A 201 16.13 -5.27 0.54
N ARG A 202 14.84 -5.63 0.53
CA ARG A 202 14.20 -6.31 -0.60
C ARG A 202 12.82 -5.73 -0.89
N ALA A 203 12.53 -5.55 -2.17
CA ALA A 203 11.14 -5.42 -2.63
C ALA A 203 10.53 -6.81 -2.81
N PRO A 204 9.20 -6.97 -2.64
CA PRO A 204 8.51 -8.20 -3.00
C PRO A 204 8.67 -8.55 -4.51
N PRO A 205 8.57 -9.84 -4.89
CA PRO A 205 8.33 -10.99 -4.01
C PRO A 205 9.60 -11.41 -3.27
N VAL A 206 9.45 -11.85 -2.01
CA VAL A 206 10.51 -12.53 -1.25
C VAL A 206 10.23 -14.02 -1.18
N MET A 207 11.29 -14.81 -1.15
CA MET A 207 11.22 -16.28 -1.13
C MET A 207 11.39 -16.79 0.30
N ARG A 208 10.93 -18.02 0.57
CA ARG A 208 11.03 -18.61 1.92
C ARG A 208 12.50 -18.76 2.35
N GLY A 209 13.40 -18.97 1.39
CA GLY A 209 14.84 -18.99 1.62
C GLY A 209 15.39 -17.67 2.16
N ASP A 210 14.86 -16.53 1.72
CA ASP A 210 15.25 -15.20 2.24
C ASP A 210 14.82 -15.05 3.69
N ILE A 211 13.58 -15.45 4.00
CA ILE A 211 13.02 -15.40 5.35
C ILE A 211 13.84 -16.27 6.31
N ALA A 212 14.20 -17.48 5.91
CA ALA A 212 14.89 -18.40 6.81
C ALA A 212 16.37 -18.05 7.04
N ARG A 213 17.02 -17.29 6.14
CA ARG A 213 18.38 -16.74 6.37
C ARG A 213 18.40 -15.57 7.36
N ALA A 214 17.31 -14.83 7.46
CA ALA A 214 17.23 -13.66 8.32
C ALA A 214 17.02 -14.04 9.80
N SER A 215 17.62 -13.25 10.69
CA SER A 215 17.38 -13.30 12.14
C SER A 215 16.05 -12.64 12.50
N CYS A 216 15.66 -11.60 11.77
CA CYS A 216 14.35 -10.96 11.91
C CYS A 216 13.83 -10.44 10.56
N ILE A 217 12.51 -10.47 10.40
CA ILE A 217 11.80 -9.90 9.27
C ILE A 217 11.17 -8.57 9.68
N VAL A 218 11.47 -7.51 8.94
CA VAL A 218 10.83 -6.20 9.14
C VAL A 218 10.04 -5.86 7.90
N LEU A 219 8.73 -5.71 8.05
CA LEU A 219 7.91 -5.04 7.05
C LEU A 219 8.03 -3.52 7.27
N GLY A 220 8.73 -2.86 6.35
CA GLY A 220 8.98 -1.42 6.38
C GLY A 220 7.70 -0.60 6.22
N GLY A 221 7.82 0.70 6.50
CA GLY A 221 6.66 1.61 6.51
C GLY A 221 6.05 1.87 5.13
N GLY A 222 5.06 2.76 5.13
CA GLY A 222 4.31 3.11 3.92
C GLY A 222 2.92 2.47 3.90
N GLY A 223 2.13 2.77 2.87
CA GLY A 223 0.76 2.31 2.79
C GLY A 223 0.61 0.91 2.20
N LEU A 224 1.29 -0.09 2.79
CA LEU A 224 1.45 -1.42 2.19
C LEU A 224 0.22 -2.31 2.33
N LEU A 225 -0.63 -2.10 3.34
CA LEU A 225 -1.70 -3.04 3.66
C LEU A 225 -3.01 -2.70 2.95
N TYR A 226 -3.30 -3.39 1.85
CA TYR A 226 -4.58 -3.34 1.15
C TYR A 226 -4.85 -4.60 0.34
N ASP A 227 -6.13 -4.83 0.04
CA ASP A 227 -6.61 -6.00 -0.69
C ASP A 227 -7.43 -5.64 -1.93
N SER A 228 -7.20 -4.44 -2.49
CA SER A 228 -7.70 -4.14 -3.84
C SER A 228 -6.93 -4.88 -4.95
N CYS A 229 -5.70 -5.32 -4.65
CA CYS A 229 -4.83 -6.10 -5.52
C CYS A 229 -4.38 -7.38 -4.80
N PRO A 230 -4.63 -8.58 -5.34
CA PRO A 230 -4.28 -9.85 -4.70
C PRO A 230 -2.77 -10.03 -4.56
N TYR A 231 -1.99 -9.58 -5.55
CA TYR A 231 -0.52 -9.60 -5.46
C TYR A 231 -0.02 -8.74 -4.30
N ASN A 232 -0.62 -7.58 -4.05
CA ASN A 232 -0.25 -6.75 -2.92
C ASN A 232 -0.53 -7.46 -1.59
N LEU A 233 -1.71 -8.08 -1.46
CA LEU A 233 -2.03 -8.86 -0.27
C LEU A 233 -0.98 -9.96 -0.06
N GLN A 234 -0.65 -10.72 -1.10
CA GLN A 234 0.35 -11.77 -1.03
C GLN A 234 1.74 -11.21 -0.65
N ASN A 235 2.19 -10.16 -1.32
CA ASN A 235 3.50 -9.55 -1.15
C ASN A 235 3.80 -9.13 0.29
N TYR A 236 2.77 -8.76 1.06
CA TYR A 236 2.96 -8.22 2.41
C TYR A 236 2.38 -9.08 3.53
N SER A 237 1.51 -10.06 3.24
CA SER A 237 1.08 -11.05 4.24
C SER A 237 1.98 -12.29 4.26
N LEU A 238 2.43 -12.76 3.08
CA LEU A 238 3.20 -14.00 2.95
C LEU A 238 4.53 -13.97 3.73
N PRO A 239 5.33 -12.88 3.73
CA PRO A 239 6.59 -12.88 4.46
C PRO A 239 6.41 -13.07 5.97
N LEU A 240 5.37 -12.47 6.55
CA LEU A 240 5.05 -12.57 7.97
C LEU A 240 4.57 -14.00 8.33
N LEU A 241 3.74 -14.58 7.46
CA LEU A 241 3.26 -15.95 7.63
C LEU A 241 4.41 -16.98 7.50
N MET A 242 5.32 -16.79 6.55
CA MET A 242 6.54 -17.60 6.43
C MET A 242 7.44 -17.46 7.65
N ALA A 243 7.60 -16.23 8.17
CA ALA A 243 8.39 -15.99 9.37
C ALA A 243 7.83 -16.80 10.55
N ALA A 244 6.51 -16.77 10.74
CA ALA A 244 5.82 -17.56 11.77
C ALA A 244 6.05 -19.07 11.60
N GLU A 245 5.92 -19.61 10.38
CA GLU A 245 6.19 -21.04 10.11
C GLU A 245 7.64 -21.46 10.40
N LEU A 246 8.57 -20.52 10.24
CA LEU A 246 10.00 -20.74 10.44
C LEU A 246 10.48 -20.36 11.85
N GLY A 247 9.58 -19.90 12.73
CA GLY A 247 9.94 -19.41 14.06
C GLY A 247 10.84 -18.16 14.03
N ARG A 248 10.75 -17.36 12.97
CA ARG A 248 11.47 -16.09 12.84
C ARG A 248 10.63 -14.94 13.39
N PRO A 249 11.20 -14.05 14.23
CA PRO A 249 10.48 -12.87 14.68
C PRO A 249 10.19 -11.94 13.50
N ALA A 250 8.97 -11.42 13.47
CA ALA A 250 8.53 -10.46 12.48
C ALA A 250 7.99 -9.18 13.15
N ILE A 251 8.32 -8.02 12.58
CA ILE A 251 7.91 -6.70 13.03
C ILE A 251 7.35 -5.92 11.86
N CYS A 252 6.28 -5.16 12.08
CA CYS A 252 5.81 -4.14 11.14
C CYS A 252 6.17 -2.76 11.68
N LEU A 253 6.85 -1.92 10.88
CA LEU A 253 7.37 -0.63 11.31
C LEU A 253 6.71 0.52 10.54
N GLY A 254 5.93 1.38 11.22
CA GLY A 254 5.28 2.55 10.61
C GLY A 254 4.36 2.24 9.42
N ILE A 255 3.66 1.10 9.47
CA ILE A 255 2.78 0.66 8.39
C ILE A 255 1.50 1.49 8.32
N GLY A 256 0.95 1.63 7.12
CA GLY A 256 -0.35 2.24 6.89
C GLY A 256 -1.28 1.35 6.07
N THR A 257 -2.58 1.49 6.31
CA THR A 257 -3.63 0.72 5.66
C THR A 257 -4.26 1.52 4.51
N GLN A 258 -4.64 0.83 3.43
CA GLN A 258 -5.24 1.45 2.24
C GLN A 258 -6.47 0.68 1.74
N GLY A 259 -7.39 0.39 2.65
CA GLY A 259 -8.65 -0.25 2.33
C GLY A 259 -8.53 -1.76 2.23
N ILE A 260 -8.64 -2.41 3.39
CA ILE A 260 -8.79 -3.85 3.56
C ILE A 260 -10.30 -4.13 3.62
N ARG A 261 -10.87 -4.67 2.55
CA ARG A 261 -12.33 -4.69 2.31
C ARG A 261 -12.91 -6.07 2.07
N THR A 262 -12.09 -7.06 1.76
CA THR A 262 -12.50 -8.42 1.42
C THR A 262 -12.30 -9.34 2.63
N ASP A 263 -13.19 -10.32 2.81
CA ASP A 263 -13.04 -11.28 3.91
C ASP A 263 -11.74 -12.09 3.82
N PRO A 264 -11.29 -12.57 2.65
CA PRO A 264 -9.99 -13.22 2.53
C PRO A 264 -8.84 -12.29 2.93
N GLY A 265 -8.86 -11.02 2.51
CA GLY A 265 -7.85 -10.03 2.88
C GLY A 265 -7.82 -9.75 4.39
N ARG A 266 -8.98 -9.58 5.01
CA ARG A 266 -9.11 -9.41 6.48
C ARG A 266 -8.55 -10.61 7.24
N ARG A 267 -8.90 -11.84 6.84
CA ARG A 267 -8.41 -13.06 7.50
C ARG A 267 -6.90 -13.26 7.31
N LEU A 268 -6.39 -13.06 6.10
CA LEU A 268 -4.96 -13.25 5.80
C LEU A 268 -4.08 -12.22 6.50
N LEU A 269 -4.43 -10.93 6.40
CA LEU A 269 -3.70 -9.89 7.13
C LEU A 269 -3.90 -10.02 8.64
N GLY A 270 -5.11 -10.35 9.08
CA GLY A 270 -5.41 -10.62 10.49
C GLY A 270 -4.48 -11.69 11.08
N ARG A 271 -4.38 -12.84 10.39
CA ARG A 271 -3.45 -13.92 10.76
C ARG A 271 -2.00 -13.43 10.72
N ALA A 272 -1.54 -12.86 9.60
CA ALA A 272 -0.16 -12.42 9.41
C ALA A 272 0.31 -11.40 10.47
N LEU A 273 -0.53 -10.42 10.80
CA LEU A 273 -0.25 -9.39 11.79
C LEU A 273 -0.30 -9.92 13.22
N SER A 274 -1.16 -10.91 13.51
CA SER A 274 -1.22 -11.53 14.84
C SER A 274 0.01 -12.39 15.17
N GLU A 275 0.77 -12.83 14.15
CA GLU A 275 2.04 -13.53 14.34
C GLU A 275 3.24 -12.57 14.48
N CYS A 276 3.04 -11.27 14.24
CA CYS A 276 4.08 -10.30 14.46
C CYS A 276 4.30 -10.08 15.96
N ARG A 277 5.56 -9.91 16.35
CA ARG A 277 5.90 -9.52 17.72
C ARG A 277 5.39 -8.12 18.05
N TRP A 278 5.45 -7.22 17.08
CA TRP A 278 5.03 -5.84 17.24
C TRP A 278 4.60 -5.24 15.90
N VAL A 279 3.52 -4.45 15.94
CA VAL A 279 2.97 -3.74 14.80
C VAL A 279 2.88 -2.25 15.10
N SER A 280 3.80 -1.48 14.55
CA SER A 280 3.77 -0.02 14.55
C SER A 280 2.97 0.48 13.36
N VAL A 281 1.94 1.29 13.62
CA VAL A 281 1.20 2.02 12.59
C VAL A 281 1.49 3.51 12.66
N ARG A 282 1.36 4.21 11.54
CA ARG A 282 1.69 5.64 11.45
C ARG A 282 0.61 6.61 11.93
N ASP A 283 -0.65 6.17 12.02
CA ASP A 283 -1.76 7.04 12.41
C ASP A 283 -2.86 6.28 13.18
N PRO A 284 -3.68 6.97 14.01
CA PRO A 284 -4.72 6.32 14.81
C PRO A 284 -5.75 5.53 13.98
N GLY A 285 -6.10 6.01 12.79
CA GLY A 285 -7.07 5.34 11.92
C GLY A 285 -6.52 4.03 11.35
N ASP A 286 -5.22 3.99 11.03
CA ASP A 286 -4.55 2.73 10.66
C ASP A 286 -4.55 1.74 11.85
N ALA A 287 -4.45 2.23 13.09
CA ALA A 287 -4.49 1.40 14.30
C ALA A 287 -5.85 0.77 14.53
N GLU A 288 -6.92 1.52 14.34
CA GLU A 288 -8.30 1.03 14.42
C GLU A 288 -8.52 -0.13 13.45
N VAL A 289 -8.08 0.03 12.19
CA VAL A 289 -8.19 -1.02 11.17
C VAL A 289 -7.37 -2.26 11.55
N VAL A 290 -6.14 -2.10 12.04
CA VAL A 290 -5.31 -3.24 12.44
C VAL A 290 -5.92 -3.97 13.64
N ARG A 291 -6.38 -3.25 14.68
CA ARG A 291 -7.00 -3.87 15.87
C ARG A 291 -8.30 -4.60 15.54
N ASP A 292 -9.06 -4.11 14.56
CA ASP A 292 -10.28 -4.76 14.07
C ASP A 292 -9.99 -6.10 13.37
N ILE A 293 -8.94 -6.20 12.56
CA ILE A 293 -8.60 -7.44 11.83
C ILE A 293 -7.67 -8.39 12.60
N ALA A 294 -6.84 -7.85 13.50
CA ALA A 294 -5.83 -8.57 14.27
C ALA A 294 -5.90 -8.16 15.76
N PRO A 295 -6.99 -8.50 16.47
CA PRO A 295 -7.19 -8.06 17.86
C PRO A 295 -6.16 -8.61 18.85
N ALA A 296 -5.44 -9.67 18.48
CA ALA A 296 -4.36 -10.25 19.28
C ALA A 296 -2.98 -9.59 19.03
N ALA A 297 -2.85 -8.75 18.00
CA ALA A 297 -1.57 -8.11 17.69
C ALA A 297 -1.22 -7.02 18.70
N GLU A 298 0.06 -6.92 19.06
CA GLU A 298 0.59 -5.78 19.83
C GLU A 298 0.73 -4.56 18.91
N VAL A 299 -0.23 -3.63 18.97
CA VAL A 299 -0.31 -2.47 18.06
C VAL A 299 0.01 -1.16 18.77
N SER A 300 0.99 -0.42 18.26
CA SER A 300 1.27 0.96 18.69
C SER A 300 1.03 1.99 17.59
N VAL A 301 0.61 3.19 18.02
CA VAL A 301 0.45 4.35 17.12
C VAL A 301 1.67 5.25 17.23
N ASP A 302 2.47 5.23 16.19
CA ASP A 302 3.69 6.02 16.09
C ASP A 302 3.52 7.09 15.02
N GLN A 303 4.59 7.40 14.30
CA GLN A 303 4.61 8.41 13.25
C GLN A 303 5.06 7.79 11.94
N ASP A 304 4.69 8.41 10.81
CA ASP A 304 5.22 8.01 9.50
C ASP A 304 6.76 8.11 9.50
N LEU A 305 7.41 7.07 8.97
CA LEU A 305 8.86 6.92 9.05
C LEU A 305 9.62 8.04 8.33
N ALA A 306 9.01 8.72 7.36
CA ALA A 306 9.63 9.85 6.69
C ALA A 306 10.05 10.97 7.67
N PHE A 307 9.35 11.13 8.81
CA PHE A 307 9.73 12.10 9.83
C PHE A 307 11.06 11.78 10.53
N ARG A 308 11.54 10.53 10.47
CA ARG A 308 12.85 10.14 11.01
C ARG A 308 14.01 10.81 10.28
N ALA A 309 13.79 11.33 9.07
CA ALA A 309 14.77 12.11 8.32
C ALA A 309 15.17 13.41 9.05
N GLY A 310 14.29 13.94 9.91
CA GLY A 310 14.52 15.18 10.63
C GLY A 310 14.27 16.43 9.78
N ARG A 311 14.49 17.59 10.40
CA ARG A 311 14.27 18.89 9.77
C ARG A 311 15.49 19.31 8.97
N VAL A 312 15.24 19.94 7.82
CA VAL A 312 16.25 20.62 7.00
C VAL A 312 15.79 22.05 6.77
N SER A 313 16.41 22.99 7.48
CA SER A 313 16.12 24.42 7.29
C SER A 313 17.26 25.06 6.49
N ARG A 314 16.91 25.63 5.35
CA ARG A 314 17.80 26.50 4.58
C ARG A 314 17.40 27.95 4.85
N SER A 315 18.34 28.76 5.34
CA SER A 315 18.15 30.21 5.43
C SER A 315 17.82 30.73 4.04
N ARG A 316 16.67 31.38 3.89
CA ARG A 316 16.36 32.11 2.66
C ARG A 316 17.48 33.12 2.45
N GLY A 317 18.25 32.95 1.37
CA GLY A 317 19.14 34.02 0.94
C GLY A 317 18.31 35.28 0.76
N SER A 318 18.82 36.42 1.20
CA SER A 318 18.13 37.72 1.15
C SER A 318 17.94 38.27 -0.26
N ASP A 319 18.02 37.43 -1.29
CA ASP A 319 17.90 37.84 -2.67
C ASP A 319 16.43 38.07 -3.02
N GLN A 320 15.98 39.29 -2.75
CA GLN A 320 14.61 39.74 -2.98
C GLN A 320 14.21 39.74 -4.47
N HIS A 321 15.15 39.52 -5.39
CA HIS A 321 14.93 39.63 -6.83
C HIS A 321 14.83 38.27 -7.54
N ARG A 322 14.97 37.15 -6.84
CA ARG A 322 14.85 35.83 -7.48
C ARG A 322 13.37 35.47 -7.76
N PRO A 323 13.05 34.86 -8.91
CA PRO A 323 11.73 34.30 -9.20
C PRO A 323 11.23 33.36 -8.10
N THR A 324 9.94 33.44 -7.77
CA THR A 324 9.30 32.51 -6.81
C THR A 324 9.39 31.08 -7.33
N ARG A 325 9.97 30.15 -6.56
CA ARG A 325 10.09 28.74 -6.97
C ARG A 325 8.96 27.89 -6.40
N ILE A 326 8.14 27.30 -7.26
CA ILE A 326 7.00 26.46 -6.88
C ILE A 326 7.27 25.02 -7.28
N GLY A 327 7.24 24.09 -6.34
CA GLY A 327 7.28 22.66 -6.61
C GLY A 327 5.88 22.06 -6.62
N ALA A 328 5.44 21.50 -7.74
CA ALA A 328 4.11 20.89 -7.89
C ALA A 328 4.18 19.37 -8.03
N SER A 329 3.50 18.64 -7.14
CA SER A 329 3.49 17.17 -7.05
C SER A 329 2.04 16.63 -7.03
N TRP A 330 1.45 16.44 -8.20
CA TRP A 330 0.08 15.96 -8.38
C TRP A 330 0.00 14.48 -8.74
N VAL A 331 -1.07 13.81 -8.31
CA VAL A 331 -1.33 12.41 -8.64
C VAL A 331 -2.00 12.32 -10.01
N CYS A 332 -1.45 11.51 -10.90
CA CYS A 332 -2.11 11.15 -12.14
C CYS A 332 -3.40 10.36 -11.88
N SER A 333 -4.54 11.06 -11.95
CA SER A 333 -5.85 10.46 -11.69
C SER A 333 -6.43 9.69 -12.88
N ARG A 334 -5.85 9.82 -14.08
CA ARG A 334 -6.33 9.16 -15.32
C ARG A 334 -6.30 7.64 -15.21
N ARG A 335 -5.40 7.09 -14.39
CA ARG A 335 -5.27 5.65 -14.12
C ARG A 335 -6.02 5.18 -12.87
N LEU A 336 -6.66 6.10 -12.16
CA LEU A 336 -7.48 5.73 -11.00
C LEU A 336 -8.85 5.26 -11.48
N LEU A 337 -9.39 4.24 -10.81
CA LEU A 337 -10.76 3.74 -11.04
C LEU A 337 -11.83 4.85 -10.93
N ALA A 338 -11.51 5.95 -10.24
CA ALA A 338 -12.37 7.11 -10.08
C ALA A 338 -12.15 8.21 -11.14
N ALA A 339 -11.36 7.99 -12.19
CA ALA A 339 -10.98 9.01 -13.19
C ALA A 339 -12.17 9.83 -13.71
N ALA A 340 -13.29 9.18 -14.03
CA ALA A 340 -14.51 9.85 -14.51
C ALA A 340 -15.11 10.86 -13.52
N ARG A 341 -14.88 10.66 -12.21
CA ARG A 341 -15.31 11.52 -11.10
C ARG A 341 -14.24 12.53 -10.69
N MET A 342 -13.06 12.49 -11.30
CA MET A 342 -11.91 13.36 -10.99
C MET A 342 -11.64 14.40 -12.07
N ARG A 343 -12.59 14.64 -13.00
CA ARG A 343 -12.43 15.61 -14.09
C ARG A 343 -12.14 17.02 -13.60
N GLU A 344 -12.81 17.48 -12.55
CA GLU A 344 -12.57 18.81 -12.01
C GLU A 344 -11.16 18.90 -11.41
N TYR A 345 -10.77 17.92 -10.59
CA TYR A 345 -9.40 17.78 -10.10
C TYR A 345 -8.37 17.84 -11.24
N GLN A 346 -8.59 17.08 -12.33
CA GLN A 346 -7.71 17.06 -13.50
C GLN A 346 -7.56 18.44 -14.13
N ARG A 347 -8.66 19.16 -14.34
CA ARG A 347 -8.63 20.52 -14.88
C ARG A 347 -7.84 21.47 -14.00
N VAL A 348 -8.07 21.42 -12.68
CA VAL A 348 -7.39 22.33 -11.74
C VAL A 348 -5.90 22.06 -11.67
N ILE A 349 -5.49 20.79 -11.65
CA ILE A 349 -4.06 20.47 -11.63
C ILE A 349 -3.40 20.86 -12.96
N GLU A 350 -4.08 20.71 -14.11
CA GLU A 350 -3.61 21.19 -15.42
C GLU A 350 -3.46 22.73 -15.44
N ASP A 351 -4.39 23.45 -14.82
CA ASP A 351 -4.34 24.91 -14.69
C ASP A 351 -3.26 25.42 -13.71
N THR A 352 -2.54 24.53 -12.99
CA THR A 352 -1.55 24.93 -11.95
C THR A 352 -0.54 25.96 -12.47
N VAL A 353 0.00 25.75 -13.67
CA VAL A 353 1.02 26.65 -14.24
C VAL A 353 0.41 28.01 -14.59
N ALA A 354 -0.80 28.02 -15.14
CA ALA A 354 -1.50 29.25 -15.52
C ALA A 354 -2.02 30.06 -14.31
N LEU A 355 -2.23 29.40 -13.18
CA LEU A 355 -2.67 30.02 -11.92
C LEU A 355 -1.52 30.53 -11.06
N ALA A 356 -0.29 30.09 -11.32
CA ALA A 356 0.88 30.55 -10.59
C ALA A 356 1.11 32.07 -10.80
N PRO A 357 1.77 32.75 -9.84
CA PRO A 357 2.18 34.14 -10.03
C PRO A 357 2.98 34.33 -11.33
N PRO A 358 2.83 35.46 -12.06
CA PRO A 358 3.48 35.66 -13.36
C PRO A 358 5.01 35.55 -13.36
N ASP A 359 5.65 35.81 -12.22
CA ASP A 359 7.09 35.75 -11.99
C ASP A 359 7.54 34.40 -11.39
N ALA A 360 6.63 33.45 -11.18
CA ALA A 360 6.96 32.17 -10.58
C ALA A 360 7.53 31.16 -11.59
N SER A 361 8.56 30.44 -11.15
CA SER A 361 9.07 29.23 -11.82
C SER A 361 8.39 28.00 -11.24
N VAL A 362 7.55 27.34 -12.03
CA VAL A 362 6.89 26.09 -11.64
C VAL A 362 7.70 24.88 -12.10
N GLU A 363 8.07 24.01 -11.14
CA GLU A 363 8.76 22.74 -11.36
C GLU A 363 7.82 21.58 -10.97
N LEU A 364 7.58 20.65 -11.90
CA LEU A 364 6.81 19.43 -11.68
C LEU A 364 7.69 18.38 -10.98
N VAL A 365 7.39 18.12 -9.71
CA VAL A 365 8.17 17.26 -8.83
C VAL A 365 7.64 15.83 -8.90
N VAL A 366 8.48 14.92 -9.42
CA VAL A 366 8.14 13.51 -9.64
C VAL A 366 8.28 12.74 -8.33
N GLN A 367 7.15 12.49 -7.68
CA GLN A 367 7.10 11.57 -6.52
C GLN A 367 6.74 10.14 -6.89
N SER A 368 6.19 9.92 -8.08
CA SER A 368 5.90 8.59 -8.60
C SER A 368 6.12 8.56 -10.09
N ARG A 369 6.74 7.50 -10.60
CA ARG A 369 6.91 7.29 -12.04
C ARG A 369 5.58 7.22 -12.80
N ASP A 370 4.49 6.89 -12.12
CA ASP A 370 3.13 6.92 -12.68
C ASP A 370 2.66 8.32 -13.08
N ASP A 371 3.26 9.38 -12.52
CA ASP A 371 2.93 10.78 -12.83
C ASP A 371 3.67 11.29 -14.07
N LEU A 372 4.79 10.66 -14.46
CA LEU A 372 5.65 11.13 -15.54
C LEU A 372 4.95 11.35 -16.88
N PRO A 373 4.06 10.46 -17.37
CA PRO A 373 3.36 10.70 -18.63
C PRO A 373 2.56 12.01 -18.61
N MET A 374 1.83 12.26 -17.51
CA MET A 374 1.06 13.50 -17.33
C MET A 374 1.97 14.73 -17.28
N TYR A 375 3.10 14.64 -16.58
CA TYR A 375 4.02 15.77 -16.48
C TYR A 375 4.73 16.10 -17.80
N ARG A 376 5.05 15.10 -18.63
CA ARG A 376 5.63 15.32 -19.96
C ARG A 376 4.67 16.09 -20.87
N GLU A 377 3.39 15.73 -20.86
CA GLU A 377 2.36 16.48 -21.60
C GLU A 377 2.30 17.95 -21.16
N TRP A 378 2.46 18.22 -19.86
CA TRP A 378 2.41 19.59 -19.33
C TRP A 378 3.69 20.38 -19.58
N GLN A 379 4.84 19.72 -19.54
CA GLN A 379 6.11 20.31 -19.94
C GLN A 379 6.05 20.78 -21.39
N GLU A 380 5.55 19.95 -22.30
CA GLU A 380 5.38 20.30 -23.72
C GLU A 380 4.40 21.47 -23.91
N ARG A 381 3.30 21.48 -23.17
CA ARG A 381 2.24 22.50 -23.32
C ARG A 381 2.57 23.84 -22.67
N HIS A 382 3.27 23.82 -21.53
CA HIS A 382 3.44 25.00 -20.67
C HIS A 382 4.90 25.39 -20.43
N GLY A 383 5.88 24.64 -20.95
CA GLY A 383 7.30 24.94 -20.78
C GLY A 383 7.83 24.77 -19.36
N CYS A 384 7.09 24.07 -18.49
CA CYS A 384 7.53 23.81 -17.11
C CYS A 384 8.68 22.80 -17.04
N ARG A 385 9.44 22.82 -15.94
CA ARG A 385 10.53 21.87 -15.71
C ARG A 385 10.03 20.63 -14.98
N ILE A 386 10.64 19.47 -15.23
CA ILE A 386 10.36 18.23 -14.50
C ILE A 386 11.57 17.91 -13.63
N ARG A 387 11.34 17.62 -12.35
CA ARG A 387 12.37 17.21 -11.39
C ARG A 387 12.10 15.79 -10.88
N GLY A 388 12.94 14.84 -11.27
CA GLY A 388 13.03 13.50 -10.66
C GLY A 388 14.21 13.40 -9.69
N PHE A 389 14.27 12.32 -8.90
CA PHE A 389 15.29 12.10 -7.85
C PHE A 389 15.90 10.68 -7.93
N ASP A 390 16.01 10.11 -9.13
CA ASP A 390 16.55 8.77 -9.29
C ASP A 390 17.99 8.69 -8.73
N GLY A 391 18.20 7.87 -7.71
CA GLY A 391 19.50 7.64 -7.07
C GLY A 391 19.94 8.69 -6.04
N GLU A 392 19.10 9.68 -5.73
CA GLU A 392 19.43 10.71 -4.74
C GLU A 392 19.16 10.27 -3.29
N SER A 393 19.93 10.81 -2.35
CA SER A 393 19.72 10.59 -0.92
C SER A 393 18.53 11.38 -0.39
N ILE A 394 18.01 10.99 0.78
CA ILE A 394 16.96 11.76 1.47
C ILE A 394 17.38 13.21 1.67
N GLU A 395 18.64 13.46 2.04
CA GLU A 395 19.17 14.81 2.29
C GLU A 395 19.13 15.67 1.04
N GLN A 396 19.46 15.11 -0.13
CA GLN A 396 19.40 15.83 -1.41
C GLN A 396 17.96 16.16 -1.80
N VAL A 397 17.03 15.23 -1.56
CA VAL A 397 15.59 15.47 -1.75
C VAL A 397 15.11 16.60 -0.84
N LEU A 398 15.45 16.56 0.45
CA LEU A 398 15.05 17.58 1.41
C LEU A 398 15.72 18.93 1.13
N ASP A 399 16.98 18.98 0.69
CA ASP A 399 17.63 20.23 0.29
C ASP A 399 16.93 20.87 -0.92
N TYR A 400 16.51 20.06 -1.90
CA TYR A 400 15.70 20.56 -3.01
C TYR A 400 14.39 21.19 -2.51
N TYR A 401 13.65 20.50 -1.63
CA TYR A 401 12.41 21.01 -1.05
C TYR A 401 12.64 22.30 -0.23
N ALA A 402 13.71 22.36 0.56
CA ALA A 402 14.09 23.55 1.32
C ALA A 402 14.41 24.76 0.43
N GLY A 403 14.82 24.51 -0.83
CA GLY A 403 15.04 25.51 -1.85
C GLY A 403 13.79 26.05 -2.55
N LEU A 404 12.61 25.47 -2.29
CA LEU A 404 11.32 25.95 -2.82
C LEU A 404 10.75 27.08 -1.96
N ASP A 405 9.91 27.92 -2.58
CA ASP A 405 9.16 28.97 -1.89
C ASP A 405 7.72 28.52 -1.56
N LEU A 406 7.17 27.60 -2.35
CA LEU A 406 5.86 26.97 -2.14
C LEU A 406 5.84 25.53 -2.66
N VAL A 407 5.17 24.64 -1.92
CA VAL A 407 4.87 23.27 -2.36
C VAL A 407 3.38 23.13 -2.66
N LEU A 408 3.06 22.66 -3.85
CA LEU A 408 1.70 22.27 -4.25
C LEU A 408 1.66 20.75 -4.35
N THR A 409 0.76 20.06 -3.65
CA THR A 409 0.80 18.59 -3.66
C THR A 409 -0.52 17.89 -3.36
N SER A 410 -0.79 16.78 -4.05
CA SER A 410 -1.77 15.79 -3.60
C SER A 410 -1.12 14.48 -3.16
N ARG A 411 0.22 14.41 -3.19
CA ARG A 411 1.02 13.28 -2.74
C ARG A 411 1.34 13.43 -1.25
N TYR A 412 1.11 12.37 -0.50
CA TYR A 412 1.26 12.34 0.96
C TYR A 412 2.69 12.71 1.42
N HIS A 413 3.71 12.14 0.78
CA HIS A 413 5.10 12.46 1.15
C HIS A 413 5.55 13.84 0.67
N GLY A 414 4.96 14.39 -0.41
CA GLY A 414 5.17 15.80 -0.78
C GLY A 414 4.68 16.77 0.27
N PHE A 415 3.59 16.42 0.97
CA PHE A 415 3.15 17.17 2.12
C PHE A 415 4.16 17.04 3.28
N ILE A 416 4.60 15.82 3.63
CA ILE A 416 5.61 15.62 4.69
C ILE A 416 6.92 16.36 4.39
N PHE A 417 7.43 16.31 3.17
CA PHE A 417 8.68 17.01 2.82
C PHE A 417 8.57 18.52 2.96
N ALA A 418 7.40 19.10 2.66
CA ALA A 418 7.14 20.51 2.93
C ALA A 418 7.17 20.82 4.45
N LEU A 419 6.61 19.94 5.28
CA LEU A 419 6.69 20.07 6.74
C LEU A 419 8.14 20.03 7.25
N LEU A 420 8.90 19.02 6.82
CA LEU A 420 10.29 18.83 7.26
C LEU A 420 11.24 19.93 6.79
N THR A 421 10.83 20.72 5.79
CA THR A 421 11.62 21.83 5.25
C THR A 421 11.03 23.19 5.59
N GLU A 422 10.00 23.23 6.43
CA GLU A 422 9.30 24.46 6.86
C GLU A 422 8.88 25.32 5.66
N ARG A 423 8.41 24.68 4.59
CA ARG A 423 7.93 25.38 3.39
C ARG A 423 6.42 25.59 3.45
N PRO A 424 5.92 26.75 3.00
CA PRO A 424 4.51 26.93 2.72
C PRO A 424 3.99 25.81 1.82
N VAL A 425 2.81 25.28 2.12
CA VAL A 425 2.22 24.17 1.38
C VAL A 425 0.73 24.38 1.12
N ILE A 426 0.31 24.05 -0.10
CA ILE A 426 -1.10 23.89 -0.46
C ILE A 426 -1.28 22.45 -0.91
N CYS A 427 -2.18 21.74 -0.26
CA CYS A 427 -2.40 20.33 -0.52
C CYS A 427 -3.87 19.97 -0.71
N THR A 428 -4.12 18.87 -1.43
CA THR A 428 -5.47 18.35 -1.61
C THR A 428 -5.53 16.84 -1.43
N GLY A 429 -6.68 16.35 -0.98
CA GLY A 429 -6.91 14.92 -0.77
C GLY A 429 -8.33 14.62 -0.30
N ASN A 430 -8.60 13.34 -0.07
CA ASN A 430 -9.89 12.92 0.49
C ASN A 430 -10.00 13.34 1.96
N LEU A 431 -11.19 13.78 2.38
CA LEU A 431 -11.54 13.83 3.80
C LEU A 431 -11.37 12.44 4.40
N ARG A 432 -10.80 12.37 5.62
CA ARG A 432 -10.39 11.13 6.30
C ARG A 432 -9.31 10.32 5.55
N GLY A 433 -8.76 10.88 4.47
CA GLY A 433 -7.58 10.36 3.79
C GLY A 433 -6.30 10.66 4.57
N LYS A 434 -5.18 10.12 4.10
CA LYS A 434 -3.89 10.16 4.81
C LYS A 434 -3.43 11.57 5.20
N ILE A 435 -3.56 12.55 4.30
CA ILE A 435 -3.20 13.95 4.58
C ILE A 435 -4.11 14.53 5.66
N ASP A 436 -5.44 14.47 5.50
CA ASP A 436 -6.41 14.97 6.49
C ASP A 436 -6.24 14.30 7.87
N ARG A 437 -5.96 12.99 7.92
CA ARG A 437 -5.68 12.29 9.17
C ARG A 437 -4.40 12.80 9.84
N LEU A 438 -3.32 12.99 9.09
CA LEU A 438 -2.07 13.56 9.62
C LEU A 438 -2.28 14.98 10.16
N ILE A 439 -3.02 15.82 9.43
CA ILE A 439 -3.37 17.18 9.89
C ILE A 439 -4.14 17.12 11.20
N ARG A 440 -5.21 16.32 11.28
CA ARG A 440 -6.04 16.25 12.48
C ARG A 440 -5.33 15.69 13.70
N SER A 441 -4.43 14.72 13.50
CA SER A 441 -3.82 13.96 14.60
C SER A 441 -2.47 14.50 15.06
N ALA A 442 -1.71 15.19 14.20
CA ALA A 442 -0.33 15.55 14.50
C ALA A 442 0.07 16.98 14.13
N VAL A 443 -0.51 17.56 13.07
CA VAL A 443 -0.16 18.91 12.59
C VAL A 443 -1.41 19.78 12.34
N PRO A 444 -2.25 20.04 13.35
CA PRO A 444 -3.51 20.77 13.17
C PRO A 444 -3.34 22.19 12.64
N SER A 445 -2.18 22.82 12.86
CA SER A 445 -1.88 24.13 12.25
C SER A 445 -1.84 24.11 10.73
N ALA A 446 -1.72 22.93 10.10
CA ALA A 446 -1.77 22.77 8.65
C ALA A 446 -3.20 22.74 8.07
N ALA A 447 -4.26 22.91 8.89
CA ALA A 447 -5.64 22.92 8.40
C ALA A 447 -5.91 23.94 7.27
N PRO A 448 -5.37 25.19 7.30
CA PRO A 448 -5.52 26.15 6.20
C PRO A 448 -4.83 25.71 4.90
N CYS A 449 -3.86 24.79 4.99
CA CYS A 449 -3.10 24.28 3.86
C CYS A 449 -3.89 23.24 3.04
N PHE A 450 -5.02 22.73 3.55
CA PHE A 450 -5.71 21.58 2.98
C PHE A 450 -7.03 21.94 2.31
N ILE A 451 -7.14 21.59 1.02
CA ILE A 451 -8.36 21.70 0.23
C ILE A 451 -8.93 20.29 0.03
N PRO A 452 -10.09 19.94 0.60
CA PRO A 452 -10.74 18.67 0.31
C PRO A 452 -10.95 18.47 -1.19
N ILE A 453 -10.68 17.28 -1.72
CA ILE A 453 -10.72 17.03 -3.18
C ILE A 453 -12.08 17.33 -3.82
N LYS A 454 -13.18 17.23 -3.05
CA LYS A 454 -14.54 17.59 -3.49
C LYS A 454 -14.75 19.10 -3.64
N GLN A 455 -13.91 19.90 -3.00
CA GLN A 455 -13.90 21.36 -3.03
C GLN A 455 -12.70 21.89 -3.81
N PHE A 456 -11.90 21.00 -4.41
CA PHE A 456 -10.71 21.36 -5.16
C PHE A 456 -11.12 21.78 -6.57
N ASP A 457 -11.48 23.05 -6.69
CA ASP A 457 -11.77 23.77 -7.92
C ASP A 457 -10.75 24.90 -8.16
N ARG A 458 -10.84 25.54 -9.32
CA ARG A 458 -9.93 26.64 -9.72
C ARG A 458 -9.96 27.80 -8.73
N ARG A 459 -11.13 28.16 -8.20
CA ARG A 459 -11.29 29.28 -7.27
C ARG A 459 -10.68 28.96 -5.91
N ALA A 460 -10.78 27.72 -5.45
CA ALA A 460 -10.18 27.28 -4.20
C ALA A 460 -8.64 27.32 -4.26
N LEU A 461 -8.04 26.82 -5.35
CA LEU A 461 -6.60 26.91 -5.56
C LEU A 461 -6.14 28.37 -5.67
N GLN A 462 -6.84 29.18 -6.46
CA GLN A 462 -6.51 30.61 -6.62
C GLN A 462 -6.54 31.37 -5.29
N ARG A 463 -7.59 31.19 -4.46
CA ARG A 463 -7.65 31.81 -3.12
C ARG A 463 -6.48 31.40 -2.22
N SER A 464 -6.00 30.17 -2.35
CA SER A 464 -4.87 29.67 -1.58
C SER A 464 -3.55 30.27 -2.07
N LEU A 465 -3.39 30.45 -3.38
CA LEU A 465 -2.24 31.15 -3.97
C LEU A 465 -2.23 32.65 -3.61
N GLU A 466 -3.40 33.29 -3.58
CA GLU A 466 -3.55 34.67 -3.09
C GLU A 466 -3.21 34.79 -1.60
N LEU A 467 -3.61 33.80 -0.78
CA LEU A 467 -3.20 33.73 0.62
C LEU A 467 -1.68 33.58 0.74
N PHE A 468 -1.06 32.67 -0.04
CA PHE A 468 0.39 32.52 -0.08
C PHE A 468 1.10 33.83 -0.42
N ALA A 469 0.63 34.57 -1.43
CA ALA A 469 1.26 35.83 -1.83
C ALA A 469 1.20 36.90 -0.74
N ARG A 470 0.12 36.94 0.06
CA ARG A 470 -0.05 37.91 1.15
C ARG A 470 0.62 37.50 2.45
N ASP A 471 0.51 36.23 2.81
CA ASP A 471 0.98 35.67 4.07
C ASP A 471 1.40 34.20 3.88
N PRO A 472 2.66 33.95 3.46
CA PRO A 472 3.18 32.59 3.35
C PRO A 472 3.17 31.83 4.68
N SER A 473 3.22 32.53 5.82
CA SER A 473 3.26 31.92 7.14
C SER A 473 1.93 31.27 7.52
N ALA A 474 0.80 31.79 7.01
CA ALA A 474 -0.51 31.17 7.16
C ALA A 474 -0.62 29.78 6.51
N LEU A 475 0.29 29.47 5.59
CA LEU A 475 0.39 28.17 4.91
C LEU A 475 1.61 27.37 5.35
N THR A 476 2.29 27.80 6.42
CA THR A 476 3.45 27.11 7.00
C THR A 476 3.06 26.52 8.34
N PRO A 477 2.99 25.18 8.46
CA PRO A 477 2.64 24.53 9.72
C PRO A 477 3.64 24.85 10.83
N ARG A 478 3.16 24.84 12.08
CA ARG A 478 3.95 25.22 13.26
C ARG A 478 5.16 24.28 13.43
N PRO A 479 6.38 24.83 13.57
CA PRO A 479 7.58 24.01 13.75
C PRO A 479 7.50 23.05 14.94
N SER A 480 6.88 23.45 16.06
CA SER A 480 6.76 22.59 17.24
C SER A 480 5.90 21.33 17.02
N GLU A 481 4.88 21.40 16.16
CA GLU A 481 4.06 20.24 15.79
C GLU A 481 4.85 19.26 14.91
N VAL A 482 5.66 19.80 13.99
CA VAL A 482 6.57 19.02 13.15
C VAL A 482 7.69 18.37 14.00
N ASP A 483 8.24 19.09 14.99
CA ASP A 483 9.23 18.55 15.93
C ASP A 483 8.65 17.39 16.74
N ALA A 484 7.42 17.52 17.22
CA ALA A 484 6.75 16.41 17.90
C ALA A 484 6.60 15.18 17.00
N CYS A 485 6.35 15.35 15.69
CA CYS A 485 6.35 14.24 14.74
C CYS A 485 7.74 13.61 14.59
N ILE A 486 8.80 14.42 14.47
CA ILE A 486 10.19 13.95 14.37
C ILE A 486 10.58 13.15 15.62
N GLU A 487 10.29 13.66 16.82
CA GLU A 487 10.61 12.98 18.07
C GLU A 487 9.82 11.67 18.23
N ARG A 488 8.55 11.63 17.84
CA ARG A 488 7.78 10.37 17.80
C ARG A 488 8.36 9.36 16.82
N ALA A 489 8.88 9.81 15.68
CA ALA A 489 9.55 8.92 14.72
C ALA A 489 10.92 8.44 15.23
N ARG A 490 11.67 9.26 15.98
CA ARG A 490 12.94 8.88 16.62
C ARG A 490 12.75 7.92 17.79
N ALA A 491 11.65 8.05 18.54
CA ALA A 491 11.31 7.11 19.61
C ALA A 491 11.10 5.67 19.11
N LEU A 492 10.96 5.45 17.80
CA LEU A 492 10.96 4.12 17.19
C LEU A 492 12.32 3.44 17.30
N ASP A 493 13.45 4.17 17.35
CA ASP A 493 14.79 3.62 17.49
C ASP A 493 14.87 2.75 18.78
N GLU A 494 14.55 3.35 19.93
CA GLU A 494 14.55 2.66 21.22
C GLU A 494 13.47 1.57 21.32
N ARG A 495 12.30 1.81 20.74
CA ARG A 495 11.21 0.83 20.79
C ARG A 495 11.54 -0.40 19.94
N PHE A 496 12.13 -0.20 18.76
CA PHE A 496 12.60 -1.28 17.93
C PHE A 496 13.63 -2.12 18.67
N ALA A 497 14.61 -1.49 19.33
CA ALA A 497 15.62 -2.19 20.15
C ALA A 497 15.01 -3.09 21.23
N ARG A 498 13.92 -2.64 21.89
CA ARG A 498 13.22 -3.45 22.90
C ARG A 498 12.40 -4.58 22.29
N GLN A 499 11.78 -4.34 21.14
CA GLN A 499 10.88 -5.28 20.48
C GLN A 499 11.61 -6.28 19.58
N CYS A 500 12.86 -6.04 19.24
CA CYS A 500 13.65 -6.87 18.34
C CYS A 500 15.01 -7.27 18.94
N PRO A 501 15.06 -8.11 20.00
CA PRO A 501 16.34 -8.61 20.47
C PRO A 501 16.96 -9.51 19.38
N LEU A 502 18.11 -9.09 18.82
CA LEU A 502 18.81 -9.71 17.70
C LEU A 502 20.12 -10.37 18.11
#